data_AF-A0AAV7E4T9-F1
#
_entry.id   AF-A0AAV7E4T9-F1
#
_cell.length_a   1.000
_cell.length_b   1.000
_cell.length_c   1.000
_cell.angle_alpha   90.00
_cell.angle_beta   90.00
_cell.angle_gamma   90.00
#
_symmetry.space_group_name_H-M   'P 1'
#
loop_
_entity.id
_entity.type
_entity.pdbx_description
1 polymer ?
#
loop_
_entity_poly.entity_id
_entity_poly.type
_entity_poly.pdbx_seq_one_letter_code
_entity_poly.pdbx_strand_id
1 'polypeptide(L)'
;MSKSPYMITDLPPPDRRFSNGILDALKNKSLEEFQRLLTDKKEYSEFLHSIEPVRHLDLAYSDQTKHLKELASNNLEKASQLTELKNQCTVIRAELGAAYQRLHELKKMEDEINSVYSASSLLDTLRGEALKSANDSDVLHHKFLAGELPVSEFVPKYSKERTLYHRRMVTHLAAKYSSCLMYYDHV
;
A
#
# COMPACT_ATOMS: atom_id res chain seq x y z
N MET A 1 -26.61 7.27 -24.51
CA MET A 1 -25.89 7.38 -25.80
C MET A 1 -25.31 8.77 -25.88
N SER A 2 -24.00 8.89 -25.61
CA SER A 2 -23.27 10.16 -25.60
C SER A 2 -23.00 10.61 -27.04
N LYS A 3 -23.40 11.83 -27.40
CA LYS A 3 -23.16 12.40 -28.74
C LYS A 3 -21.67 12.75 -28.89
N SER A 4 -21.05 12.22 -29.93
CA SER A 4 -19.65 12.52 -30.30
C SER A 4 -19.49 14.04 -30.59
N PRO A 5 -18.48 14.75 -30.03
CA PRO A 5 -18.40 16.21 -30.12
C PRO A 5 -17.90 16.76 -31.46
N TYR A 6 -17.57 15.91 -32.43
CA TYR A 6 -16.95 16.33 -33.70
C TYR A 6 -17.82 15.94 -34.89
N MET A 7 -18.96 16.61 -35.05
CA MET A 7 -19.69 16.61 -36.32
C MET A 7 -19.17 17.77 -37.16
N ILE A 8 -18.40 17.42 -38.20
CA ILE A 8 -17.96 18.31 -39.27
C ILE A 8 -19.18 18.58 -40.16
N THR A 9 -20.13 19.40 -39.71
CA THR A 9 -21.31 19.75 -40.53
C THR A 9 -21.64 21.24 -40.58
N ASP A 10 -21.03 22.06 -39.73
CA ASP A 10 -21.32 23.50 -39.66
C ASP A 10 -20.11 24.31 -40.08
N LEU A 11 -19.60 24.09 -41.30
CA LEU A 11 -18.57 24.97 -41.85
C LEU A 11 -19.25 26.27 -42.30
N PRO A 12 -18.93 27.43 -41.70
CA PRO A 12 -19.54 28.69 -42.09
C PRO A 12 -19.25 28.99 -43.58
N PRO A 13 -20.19 29.64 -44.30
CA PRO A 13 -19.96 30.03 -45.69
C PRO A 13 -18.67 30.87 -45.80
N PRO A 14 -17.85 30.67 -46.85
CA PRO A 14 -16.57 31.34 -46.98
C PRO A 14 -16.76 32.85 -46.93
N ASP A 15 -16.06 33.51 -46.00
CA ASP A 15 -16.20 34.94 -45.73
C ASP A 15 -15.89 35.75 -47.01
N ARG A 16 -16.73 36.73 -47.39
CA ARG A 16 -16.60 37.47 -48.66
C ARG A 16 -15.26 38.24 -48.79
N ARG A 17 -14.54 38.39 -47.69
CA ARG A 17 -13.18 38.95 -47.64
C ARG A 17 -12.15 38.04 -48.32
N PHE A 18 -12.33 36.72 -48.25
CA PHE A 18 -11.46 35.74 -48.93
C PHE A 18 -11.55 35.89 -50.45
N SER A 19 -12.75 36.09 -51.00
CA SER A 19 -12.95 36.20 -52.46
C SER A 19 -12.36 37.48 -53.06
N ASN A 20 -12.36 38.59 -52.32
CA ASN A 20 -11.83 39.86 -52.83
C ASN A 20 -10.30 39.85 -52.91
N GLY A 21 -9.61 39.28 -51.91
CA GLY A 21 -8.13 39.18 -51.91
C GLY A 21 -7.58 38.26 -53.01
N ILE A 22 -8.31 37.21 -53.38
CA ILE A 22 -7.94 36.31 -54.49
C ILE A 22 -8.08 37.04 -55.83
N LEU A 23 -9.18 37.77 -56.02
CA LEU A 23 -9.45 38.54 -57.24
C LEU A 23 -8.43 39.67 -57.42
N ASP A 24 -8.03 40.34 -56.34
CA ASP A 24 -7.01 41.39 -56.37
C ASP A 24 -5.61 40.83 -56.70
N ALA A 25 -5.26 39.64 -56.19
CA ALA A 25 -4.01 38.95 -56.52
C ALA A 25 -3.97 38.46 -57.98
N LEU A 26 -5.12 38.08 -58.53
CA LEU A 26 -5.27 37.63 -59.91
C LEU A 26 -5.30 38.80 -60.92
N LYS A 27 -5.82 39.97 -60.54
CA LYS A 27 -5.98 41.14 -61.42
C LYS A 27 -4.66 41.70 -61.95
N ASN A 28 -3.55 41.46 -61.25
CA ASN A 28 -2.22 41.99 -61.61
C ASN A 28 -1.37 41.00 -62.44
N LYS A 29 -1.93 39.85 -62.84
CA LYS A 29 -1.22 38.81 -63.61
C LYS A 29 -1.40 39.00 -65.12
N SER A 30 -0.37 38.68 -65.90
CA SER A 30 -0.46 38.70 -67.38
C SER A 30 -1.17 37.45 -67.94
N LEU A 31 -1.61 37.50 -69.20
CA LEU A 31 -2.30 36.38 -69.86
C LEU A 31 -1.43 35.11 -69.94
N GLU A 32 -0.13 35.28 -70.16
CA GLU A 32 0.85 34.19 -70.22
C GLU A 32 1.07 33.56 -68.84
N GLU A 33 1.13 34.38 -67.79
CA GLU A 33 1.22 33.91 -66.41
C GLU A 33 -0.04 33.17 -65.98
N PHE A 34 -1.22 33.63 -66.40
CA PHE A 34 -2.49 32.94 -66.16
C PHE A 34 -2.56 31.58 -66.83
N GLN A 35 -2.11 31.48 -68.09
CA GLN A 35 -2.07 30.19 -68.80
C GLN A 35 -1.10 29.23 -68.13
N ARG A 36 0.07 29.70 -67.69
CA ARG A 36 1.01 28.86 -66.92
C ARG A 36 0.42 28.42 -65.59
N LEU A 37 -0.23 29.32 -64.86
CA LEU A 37 -0.92 29.01 -63.59
C LEU A 37 -2.03 27.97 -63.74
N LEU A 38 -2.75 27.96 -64.87
CA LEU A 38 -3.80 26.98 -65.15
C LEU A 38 -3.27 25.65 -65.70
N THR A 39 -2.04 25.63 -66.22
CA THR A 39 -1.43 24.45 -66.85
C THR A 39 -0.50 23.71 -65.89
N ASP A 40 0.26 24.42 -65.06
CA ASP A 40 1.17 23.86 -64.07
C ASP A 40 0.54 23.85 -62.66
N LYS A 41 0.30 22.62 -62.17
CA LYS A 41 -0.26 22.37 -60.84
C LYS A 41 0.66 22.87 -59.71
N LYS A 42 1.98 22.89 -59.89
CA LYS A 42 2.92 23.39 -58.88
C LYS A 42 2.85 24.90 -58.76
N GLU A 43 2.92 25.63 -59.88
CA GLU A 43 2.79 27.09 -59.89
C GLU A 43 1.44 27.54 -59.33
N TYR A 44 0.37 26.80 -59.65
CA TYR A 44 -0.94 27.03 -59.06
C TYR A 44 -0.94 26.89 -57.53
N SER A 45 -0.35 25.81 -57.01
CA SER A 45 -0.27 25.55 -55.57
C SER A 45 0.57 26.61 -54.85
N GLU A 46 1.72 26.99 -55.42
CA GLU A 46 2.58 28.03 -54.88
C GLU A 46 1.88 29.40 -54.85
N PHE A 47 1.14 29.72 -55.91
CA PHE A 47 0.30 30.92 -55.93
C PHE A 47 -0.78 30.89 -54.86
N LEU A 48 -1.47 29.77 -54.66
CA LEU A 48 -2.48 29.67 -53.60
C LEU A 48 -1.86 29.90 -52.22
N HIS A 49 -0.69 29.31 -51.91
CA HIS A 49 0.01 29.53 -50.64
C HIS A 49 0.58 30.96 -50.50
N SER A 50 0.72 31.70 -51.61
CA SER A 50 1.10 33.12 -51.59
C SER A 50 -0.05 34.07 -51.21
N ILE A 51 -1.31 33.60 -51.26
CA ILE A 51 -2.50 34.39 -50.93
C ILE A 51 -2.59 34.53 -49.41
N GLU A 52 -2.63 35.76 -48.91
CA GLU A 52 -2.64 36.08 -47.46
C GLU A 52 -3.62 35.23 -46.63
N PRO A 53 -4.91 35.11 -47.00
CA PRO A 53 -5.82 34.24 -46.28
C PRO A 53 -5.43 32.75 -46.21
N VAL A 54 -4.85 32.19 -47.29
CA VAL A 54 -4.37 30.80 -47.33
C VAL A 54 -3.11 30.66 -46.51
N ARG A 55 -2.17 31.60 -46.63
CA ARG A 55 -0.95 31.68 -45.82
C ARG A 55 -1.27 31.72 -44.31
N HIS A 56 -2.25 32.52 -43.90
CA HIS A 56 -2.71 32.58 -42.51
C HIS A 56 -3.27 31.24 -42.01
N LEU A 57 -4.05 30.54 -42.85
CA LEU A 57 -4.55 29.21 -42.53
C LEU A 57 -3.40 28.20 -42.41
N ASP A 58 -2.47 28.19 -43.36
CA ASP A 58 -1.32 27.27 -43.33
C ASP A 58 -0.45 27.46 -42.08
N LEU A 59 -0.23 28.72 -41.68
CA LEU A 59 0.46 29.04 -40.43
C LEU A 59 -0.30 28.51 -39.21
N ALA A 60 -1.61 28.76 -39.14
CA ALA A 60 -2.44 28.25 -38.05
C ALA A 60 -2.44 26.71 -37.98
N TYR A 61 -2.56 26.02 -39.13
CA TYR A 61 -2.47 24.56 -39.20
C TYR A 61 -1.08 24.05 -38.79
N SER A 62 -0.01 24.72 -39.22
CA SER A 62 1.36 24.38 -38.85
C SER A 62 1.57 24.50 -37.34
N ASP A 63 1.13 25.61 -36.74
CA ASP A 63 1.26 25.86 -35.31
C ASP A 63 0.41 24.89 -34.49
N GLN A 64 -0.82 24.61 -34.92
CA GLN A 64 -1.67 23.61 -34.27
C GLN A 64 -1.06 22.20 -34.38
N THR A 65 -0.43 21.87 -35.51
CA THR A 65 0.26 20.59 -35.69
C THR A 65 1.48 20.47 -34.78
N LYS A 66 2.27 21.55 -34.62
CA LYS A 66 3.40 21.59 -33.69
C LYS A 66 2.91 21.41 -32.25
N HIS A 67 1.92 22.18 -31.84
CA HIS A 67 1.33 22.09 -30.50
C HIS A 67 0.78 20.68 -30.22
N LEU A 68 0.10 20.06 -31.19
CA LEU A 68 -0.41 18.68 -31.02
C LEU A 68 0.73 17.67 -30.85
N LYS A 69 1.82 17.81 -31.61
CA LYS A 69 3.01 16.95 -31.48
C LYS A 69 3.69 17.10 -30.12
N GLU A 70 3.86 18.34 -29.65
CA GLU A 70 4.41 18.62 -28.32
C GLU A 70 3.53 18.03 -27.22
N LEU A 71 2.21 18.20 -27.31
CA LEU A 71 1.27 17.61 -26.37
C LEU A 71 1.33 16.08 -26.38
N ALA A 72 1.39 15.46 -27.55
CA ALA A 72 1.52 14.01 -27.68
C ALA A 72 2.83 13.49 -27.06
N SER A 73 3.95 14.20 -27.28
CA SER A 73 5.24 13.87 -26.67
C SER A 73 5.19 13.98 -25.16
N ASN A 74 4.65 15.07 -24.63
CA ASN A 74 4.49 15.28 -23.19
C ASN A 74 3.57 14.23 -22.54
N ASN A 75 2.51 13.82 -23.24
CA ASN A 75 1.63 12.77 -22.76
C ASN A 75 2.31 11.41 -22.75
N LEU A 76 3.14 11.10 -23.74
CA LEU A 76 3.91 9.86 -23.79
C LEU A 76 4.91 9.77 -22.63
N GLU A 77 5.59 10.88 -22.32
CA GLU A 77 6.51 10.96 -21.17
C GLU A 77 5.77 10.79 -19.83
N LYS A 78 4.63 11.44 -19.65
CA LYS A 78 3.81 11.26 -18.44
C LYS A 78 3.30 9.82 -18.30
N ALA A 79 2.99 9.15 -19.42
CA ALA A 79 2.55 7.76 -19.41
C ALA A 79 3.65 6.80 -18.94
N SER A 80 4.91 7.04 -19.32
CA SER A 80 6.04 6.24 -18.84
C SER A 80 6.28 6.46 -17.34
N GLN A 81 6.29 7.72 -16.89
CA GLN A 81 6.42 8.06 -15.46
C GLN A 81 5.29 7.45 -14.61
N LEU A 82 4.05 7.47 -15.10
CA LEU A 82 2.92 6.85 -14.40
C LEU A 82 3.08 5.34 -14.27
N THR A 83 3.65 4.69 -15.28
CA THR A 83 3.90 3.24 -15.27
C THR A 83 4.97 2.89 -14.23
N GLU A 84 6.04 3.68 -14.16
CA GLU A 84 7.07 3.51 -13.14
C GLU A 84 6.50 3.70 -11.73
N LEU A 85 5.74 4.77 -11.50
CA LEU A 85 5.16 5.04 -10.19
C LEU A 85 4.17 3.95 -9.75
N LYS A 86 3.40 3.39 -10.70
CA LYS A 86 2.55 2.22 -10.45
C LYS A 86 3.38 1.01 -10.02
N ASN A 87 4.48 0.73 -10.71
CA ASN A 87 5.37 -0.38 -10.34
C ASN A 87 5.95 -0.18 -8.93
N GLN A 88 6.43 1.02 -8.61
CA GLN A 88 6.90 1.36 -7.25
C GLN A 88 5.79 1.12 -6.20
N CYS A 89 4.56 1.58 -6.46
CA CYS A 89 3.44 1.34 -5.56
C CYS A 89 3.13 -0.15 -5.38
N THR A 90 3.29 -0.97 -6.43
CA THR A 90 3.10 -2.43 -6.31
C THR A 90 4.17 -3.08 -5.44
N VAL A 91 5.43 -2.65 -5.56
CA VAL A 91 6.53 -3.12 -4.71
C VAL A 91 6.29 -2.74 -3.25
N ILE A 92 5.97 -1.48 -2.97
CA ILE A 92 5.69 -1.00 -1.60
C ILE A 92 4.53 -1.77 -0.97
N ARG A 93 3.44 -2.04 -1.73
CA ARG A 93 2.34 -2.86 -1.20
C ARG A 93 2.75 -4.29 -0.88
N ALA A 94 3.60 -4.90 -1.71
CA ALA A 94 4.09 -6.26 -1.47
C ALA A 94 4.97 -6.31 -0.20
N GLU A 95 5.88 -5.35 -0.05
CA GLU A 95 6.72 -5.21 1.15
C GLU A 95 5.89 -4.98 2.41
N LEU A 96 4.90 -4.10 2.34
CA LEU A 96 3.96 -3.85 3.43
C LEU A 96 3.20 -5.13 3.82
N GLY A 97 2.72 -5.89 2.84
CA GLY A 97 2.07 -7.18 3.08
C GLY A 97 2.98 -8.18 3.80
N ALA A 98 4.24 -8.30 3.36
CA ALA A 98 5.23 -9.15 4.01
C ALA A 98 5.56 -8.69 5.44
N ALA A 99 5.63 -7.37 5.68
CA ALA A 99 5.84 -6.82 7.01
C ALA A 99 4.67 -7.13 7.95
N TYR A 100 3.43 -7.01 7.49
CA TYR A 100 2.24 -7.37 8.27
C TYR A 100 2.19 -8.86 8.60
N GLN A 101 2.58 -9.74 7.67
CA GLN A 101 2.67 -11.17 7.94
C GLN A 101 3.67 -11.48 9.06
N ARG A 102 4.88 -10.93 8.98
CA ARG A 102 5.89 -11.08 10.05
C ARG A 102 5.41 -10.54 11.39
N LEU A 103 4.75 -9.38 11.39
CA LEU A 103 4.18 -8.81 12.60
C LEU A 103 3.13 -9.74 13.22
N HIS A 104 2.25 -10.31 12.41
CA HIS A 104 1.24 -11.25 12.86
C HIS A 104 1.86 -12.52 13.45
N GLU A 105 2.90 -13.07 12.81
CA GLU A 105 3.65 -14.22 13.34
C GLU A 105 4.32 -13.91 14.68
N LEU A 106 5.01 -12.77 14.78
CA LEU A 106 5.64 -12.32 16.02
C LEU A 106 4.61 -12.13 17.15
N LYS A 107 3.47 -11.52 16.84
CA LYS A 107 2.40 -11.32 17.80
C LYS A 107 1.79 -12.64 18.27
N LYS A 108 1.62 -13.60 17.37
CA LYS A 108 1.17 -14.94 17.74
C LYS A 108 2.17 -15.63 18.67
N MET A 109 3.47 -15.53 18.39
CA MET A 109 4.50 -16.07 19.28
C MET A 109 4.51 -15.36 20.64
N GLU A 110 4.34 -14.05 20.66
CA GLU A 110 4.18 -13.28 21.90
C GLU A 110 2.97 -13.77 22.71
N ASP A 111 1.82 -13.96 22.07
CA ASP A 111 0.60 -14.46 22.73
C ASP A 111 0.78 -15.89 23.26
N GLU A 112 1.46 -16.76 22.51
CA GLU A 112 1.80 -18.12 22.95
C GLU A 112 2.72 -18.10 24.18
N ILE A 113 3.78 -17.29 24.16
CA ILE A 113 4.69 -17.10 25.29
C ILE A 113 3.92 -16.52 26.49
N ASN A 114 3.12 -15.48 26.28
CA ASN A 114 2.34 -14.85 27.34
C ASN A 114 1.30 -15.82 27.92
N SER A 115 0.72 -16.72 27.13
CA SER A 115 -0.21 -17.72 27.65
C SER A 115 0.45 -18.63 28.69
N VAL A 116 1.69 -19.04 28.45
CA VAL A 116 2.46 -19.94 29.33
C VAL A 116 3.11 -19.19 30.49
N TYR A 117 3.72 -18.05 30.20
CA TYR A 117 4.57 -17.29 31.13
C TYR A 117 3.89 -16.06 31.72
N SER A 118 2.58 -15.89 31.53
CA SER A 118 1.82 -14.88 32.25
C SER A 118 1.97 -15.06 33.75
N ALA A 119 1.95 -13.94 34.48
CA ALA A 119 2.04 -13.95 35.94
C ALA A 119 0.97 -14.87 36.56
N SER A 120 -0.25 -14.85 36.02
CA SER A 120 -1.34 -15.75 36.43
C SER A 120 -1.01 -17.23 36.18
N SER A 121 -0.56 -17.60 34.97
CA SER A 121 -0.20 -18.98 34.64
C SER A 121 0.94 -19.51 35.52
N LEU A 122 1.96 -18.69 35.77
CA LEU A 122 3.07 -19.04 36.64
C LEU A 122 2.64 -19.18 38.10
N LEU A 123 1.76 -18.30 38.60
CA LEU A 123 1.19 -18.42 39.94
C LEU A 123 0.33 -19.67 40.10
N ASP A 124 -0.50 -19.98 39.11
CA ASP A 124 -1.34 -21.19 39.10
C ASP A 124 -0.49 -22.45 39.06
N THR A 125 0.57 -22.47 38.24
CA THR A 125 1.55 -23.57 38.19
C THR A 125 2.26 -23.74 39.54
N LEU A 126 2.74 -22.65 40.14
CA LEU A 126 3.41 -22.68 41.45
C LEU A 126 2.46 -23.19 42.56
N ARG A 127 1.20 -22.77 42.53
CA ARG A 127 0.17 -23.26 43.44
C ARG A 127 -0.11 -24.74 43.23
N GLY A 128 -0.25 -25.19 41.99
CA GLY A 128 -0.45 -26.60 41.64
C GLY A 128 0.71 -27.48 42.14
N GLU A 129 1.95 -27.05 41.92
CA GLU A 129 3.15 -27.71 42.43
C GLU A 129 3.22 -27.74 43.96
N ALA A 130 2.76 -26.69 44.65
CA ALA A 130 2.63 -26.73 46.10
C ALA A 130 1.61 -27.79 46.52
N LEU A 131 0.41 -27.79 45.95
CA LEU A 131 -0.62 -28.79 46.26
C LEU A 131 -0.16 -30.22 45.99
N LYS A 132 0.65 -30.44 44.95
CA LYS A 132 1.29 -31.73 44.68
C LYS A 132 2.20 -32.17 45.83
N SER A 133 3.08 -31.30 46.34
CA SER A 133 3.91 -31.61 47.52
C SER A 133 3.08 -31.89 48.78
N ALA A 134 1.92 -31.23 48.94
CA ALA A 134 1.00 -31.55 50.02
C ALA A 134 0.42 -32.96 49.88
N ASN A 135 -0.06 -33.30 48.68
CA ASN A 135 -0.58 -34.64 48.39
C ASN A 135 0.50 -35.72 48.53
N ASP A 136 1.74 -35.47 48.07
CA ASP A 136 2.87 -36.39 48.25
C ASP A 136 3.20 -36.61 49.74
N SER A 137 3.08 -35.54 50.56
CA SER A 137 3.20 -35.65 52.03
C SER A 137 2.10 -36.53 52.62
N ASP A 138 0.87 -36.38 52.15
CA ASP A 138 -0.28 -37.18 52.62
C ASP A 138 -0.13 -38.65 52.23
N VAL A 139 0.36 -38.94 51.01
CA VAL A 139 0.70 -40.31 50.58
C VAL A 139 1.78 -40.92 51.48
N LEU A 140 2.83 -40.17 51.82
CA LEU A 140 3.87 -40.64 52.76
C LEU A 140 3.28 -40.90 54.16
N HIS A 141 2.35 -40.05 54.60
CA HIS A 141 1.66 -40.23 55.87
C HIS A 141 0.83 -41.51 55.89
N HIS A 142 0.05 -41.78 54.85
CA HIS A 142 -0.74 -43.01 54.72
C HIS A 142 0.13 -44.27 54.70
N LYS A 143 1.25 -44.27 53.95
CA LYS A 143 2.19 -45.40 53.93
C LYS A 143 2.82 -45.68 55.28
N PHE A 144 3.15 -44.62 56.03
CA PHE A 144 3.65 -44.75 57.39
C PHE A 144 2.61 -45.39 58.32
N LEU A 145 1.36 -44.94 58.28
CA LEU A 145 0.26 -45.52 59.07
C LEU A 145 -0.04 -46.97 58.70
N ALA A 146 0.14 -47.35 57.44
CA ALA A 146 0.03 -48.73 56.97
C ALA A 146 1.20 -49.63 57.40
N GLY A 147 2.24 -49.08 58.04
CA GLY A 147 3.45 -49.81 58.43
C GLY A 147 4.39 -50.11 57.26
N GLU A 148 4.14 -49.56 56.07
CA GLU A 148 4.96 -49.76 54.86
C GLU A 148 6.25 -48.94 54.86
N LEU A 149 6.38 -47.98 55.79
CA LEU A 149 7.51 -47.07 55.87
C LEU A 149 8.03 -46.98 57.32
N PRO A 150 9.31 -47.27 57.59
CA PRO A 150 9.88 -47.12 58.93
C PRO A 150 10.05 -45.65 59.31
N VAL A 151 10.02 -45.36 60.62
CA VAL A 151 10.15 -43.99 61.18
C VAL A 151 11.41 -43.28 60.68
N SER A 152 12.53 -44.00 60.59
CA SER A 152 13.82 -43.49 60.12
C SER A 152 13.79 -42.95 58.70
N GLU A 153 12.88 -43.45 57.86
CA GLU A 153 12.68 -42.97 56.49
C GLU A 153 11.52 -41.98 56.35
N PHE A 154 10.46 -42.15 57.15
CA PHE A 154 9.28 -41.28 57.12
C PHE A 154 9.64 -39.84 57.49
N VAL A 155 10.29 -39.64 58.64
CA VAL A 155 10.59 -38.32 59.18
C VAL A 155 11.37 -37.43 58.19
N PRO A 156 12.50 -37.88 57.60
CA PRO A 156 13.23 -37.05 56.64
C PRO A 156 12.45 -36.80 55.34
N LYS A 157 11.73 -37.80 54.82
CA LYS A 157 10.96 -37.67 53.56
C LYS A 157 9.76 -36.73 53.75
N TYR A 158 8.98 -36.91 54.82
CA TYR A 158 7.82 -36.09 55.12
C TYR A 158 8.20 -34.63 55.43
N SER A 159 9.24 -34.44 56.26
CA SER A 159 9.74 -33.09 56.58
C SER A 159 10.21 -32.34 55.33
N LYS A 160 10.88 -33.03 54.40
CA LYS A 160 11.29 -32.46 53.11
C LYS A 160 10.09 -31.98 52.28
N GLU A 161 9.07 -32.81 52.11
CA GLU A 161 7.88 -32.46 51.31
C GLU A 161 7.06 -31.33 51.97
N ARG A 162 6.90 -31.34 53.30
CA ARG A 162 6.23 -30.26 54.02
C ARG A 162 7.01 -28.94 53.94
N THR A 163 8.33 -28.99 54.07
CA THR A 163 9.18 -27.80 53.90
C THR A 163 9.07 -27.24 52.49
N LEU A 164 9.05 -28.11 51.48
CA LEU A 164 8.89 -27.71 50.09
C LEU A 164 7.51 -27.07 49.82
N TYR A 165 6.44 -27.66 50.34
CA TYR A 165 5.07 -27.10 50.29
C TYR A 165 5.03 -25.69 50.87
N HIS A 166 5.50 -25.53 52.12
CA HIS A 166 5.44 -24.24 52.81
C HIS A 166 6.27 -23.18 52.10
N ARG A 167 7.47 -23.53 51.62
CA ARG A 167 8.31 -22.62 50.83
C ARG A 167 7.58 -22.15 49.57
N ARG A 168 7.00 -23.08 48.80
CA ARG A 168 6.26 -22.76 47.57
C ARG A 168 5.03 -21.88 47.86
N MET A 169 4.27 -22.16 48.91
CA MET A 169 3.10 -21.36 49.27
C MET A 169 3.44 -19.95 49.73
N VAL A 170 4.52 -19.78 50.52
CA VAL A 170 4.99 -18.45 50.92
C VAL A 170 5.41 -17.65 49.69
N THR A 171 6.18 -18.25 48.77
CA THR A 171 6.54 -17.61 47.50
C THR A 171 5.32 -17.24 46.66
N HIS A 172 4.34 -18.12 46.53
CA HIS A 172 3.09 -17.84 45.80
C HIS A 172 2.32 -16.67 46.42
N LEU A 173 2.14 -16.66 47.74
CA LEU A 173 1.43 -15.58 48.42
C LEU A 173 2.15 -14.25 48.23
N ALA A 174 3.46 -14.21 48.48
CA ALA A 174 4.27 -13.01 48.29
C ALA A 174 4.15 -12.48 46.85
N ALA A 175 4.33 -13.35 45.85
CA ALA A 175 4.22 -12.98 44.45
C ALA A 175 2.81 -12.48 44.09
N LYS A 176 1.75 -13.13 44.57
CA LYS A 176 0.35 -12.72 44.35
C LYS A 176 0.07 -11.31 44.91
N TYR A 177 0.54 -11.02 46.11
CA TYR A 177 0.36 -9.70 46.72
C TYR A 177 1.18 -8.62 46.01
N SER A 178 2.42 -8.91 45.62
CA SER A 178 3.23 -7.98 44.84
C SER A 178 2.62 -7.68 43.47
N SER A 179 2.10 -8.69 42.76
CA SER A 179 1.37 -8.48 41.50
C SER A 179 0.10 -7.65 41.66
N CYS A 180 -0.58 -7.73 42.82
CA CYS A 180 -1.75 -6.91 43.14
C CYS A 180 -1.37 -5.44 43.43
N LEU A 181 -0.26 -5.21 44.13
CA LEU A 181 0.21 -3.86 44.48
C LEU A 181 0.66 -3.05 43.26
N MET A 182 1.28 -3.68 42.26
CA MET A 182 1.72 -3.00 41.02
C MET A 182 0.57 -2.45 40.15
N TYR A 183 -0.66 -2.92 40.35
CA TYR A 183 -1.84 -2.38 39.66
C TYR A 183 -2.41 -1.10 40.33
N TYR A 184 -2.00 -0.78 41.55
CA TYR A 184 -2.47 0.40 42.28
C TYR A 184 -1.58 1.64 42.11
N ASP A 185 -0.36 1.50 41.56
CA ASP A 185 0.58 2.61 41.36
C ASP A 185 0.42 3.33 40.00
N HIS A 186 -0.59 2.98 39.20
CA HIS A 186 -0.87 3.58 37.88
C HIS A 186 -2.23 4.29 37.76
N VAL A 187 -2.83 4.72 38.87
CA VAL A 187 -4.01 5.61 38.89
C VAL A 187 -3.65 6.96 39.50
#